data_AF-A0A524NP86-F1
#
_entry.id   AF-A0A524NP86-F1
#
_cell.length_a   1.000
_cell.length_b   1.000
_cell.length_c   1.000
_cell.angle_alpha   90.00
_cell.angle_beta   90.00
_cell.angle_gamma   90.00
#
_symmetry.space_group_name_H-M   'P 1'
#
loop_
_entity.id
_entity.type
_entity.pdbx_description
1 polymer ?
#
loop_
_entity_poly.entity_id
_entity_poly.type
_entity_poly.pdbx_seq_one_letter_code
_entity_poly.pdbx_strand_id
1 'polypeptide(L)'
;MNSKKSSLYVIALSFIVSLGGFLFGYDTAIISGCNSFLQAHFILNSAMLGWVVSSALLGTILGCIISGAITDRFGRKRALILAALLLSVSAMGSMLTPQFQGNLNTPLWITSDMDTAFNMLVIARVIGGIGVGITSVVAPIYISELTLPESRGKIVSIYQLSITLGILLAFLIDWIVLHG
;
A
#
# COMPACT_ATOMS: atom_id res chain seq x y z
N MET A 1 -23.13 -19.86 26.83
CA MET A 1 -23.58 -18.47 26.65
C MET A 1 -22.46 -17.53 26.14
N ASN A 2 -21.65 -17.95 25.14
CA ASN A 2 -20.48 -17.16 24.66
C ASN A 2 -20.35 -17.05 23.12
N SER A 3 -21.30 -17.59 22.34
CA SER A 3 -21.19 -17.69 20.88
C SER A 3 -21.28 -16.33 20.15
N LYS A 4 -22.17 -15.42 20.58
CA LYS A 4 -22.39 -14.11 19.90
C LYS A 4 -21.21 -13.12 20.04
N LYS A 5 -20.52 -13.07 21.19
CA LYS A 5 -19.35 -12.20 21.37
C LYS A 5 -18.14 -12.67 20.55
N SER A 6 -17.97 -13.98 20.39
CA SER A 6 -16.93 -14.56 19.54
C SER A 6 -17.15 -14.25 18.05
N SER A 7 -18.41 -14.33 17.58
CA SER A 7 -18.76 -14.02 16.18
C SER A 7 -18.54 -12.55 15.82
N LEU A 8 -18.97 -11.60 16.68
CA LEU A 8 -18.77 -10.17 16.43
C LEU A 8 -17.27 -9.81 16.41
N TYR A 9 -16.47 -10.40 17.30
CA TYR A 9 -15.03 -10.20 17.34
C TYR A 9 -14.34 -10.66 16.04
N VAL A 10 -14.68 -11.85 15.54
CA VAL A 10 -14.14 -12.38 14.28
C VAL A 10 -14.55 -11.52 13.09
N ILE A 11 -15.79 -11.03 13.04
CA ILE A 11 -16.27 -10.13 11.99
C ILE A 11 -15.52 -8.79 12.03
N ALA A 12 -15.39 -8.17 13.21
CA ALA A 12 -14.67 -6.92 13.37
C ALA A 12 -13.19 -7.06 12.97
N LEU A 13 -12.55 -8.15 13.38
CA LEU A 13 -11.17 -8.40 13.02
C LEU A 13 -11.01 -8.67 11.52
N SER A 14 -11.94 -9.41 10.91
CA SER A 14 -11.96 -9.65 9.47
C SER A 14 -12.08 -8.34 8.68
N PHE A 15 -12.89 -7.41 9.16
CA PHE A 15 -13.02 -6.07 8.57
C PHE A 15 -11.73 -5.26 8.71
N ILE A 16 -11.09 -5.27 9.89
CA ILE A 16 -9.81 -4.58 10.10
C ILE A 16 -8.73 -5.15 9.16
N VAL A 17 -8.67 -6.46 8.99
CA VAL A 17 -7.69 -7.09 8.11
C VAL A 17 -8.03 -6.87 6.63
N SER A 18 -9.32 -6.77 6.28
CA SER A 18 -9.74 -6.44 4.91
C SER A 18 -9.38 -5.02 4.49
N LEU A 19 -9.21 -4.08 5.43
CA LEU A 19 -8.63 -2.77 5.16
C LEU A 19 -7.19 -2.87 4.60
N GLY A 20 -6.45 -3.94 4.90
CA GLY A 20 -5.17 -4.21 4.26
C GLY A 20 -5.31 -4.42 2.74
N GLY A 21 -6.39 -5.10 2.31
CA GLY A 21 -6.73 -5.24 0.90
C GLY A 21 -7.15 -3.91 0.29
N PHE A 22 -7.91 -3.09 1.01
CA PHE A 22 -8.25 -1.73 0.58
C PHE A 22 -6.99 -0.87 0.34
N LEU A 23 -6.05 -0.86 1.28
CA LEU A 23 -4.79 -0.12 1.14
C LEU A 23 -3.94 -0.63 -0.03
N PHE A 24 -3.93 -1.93 -0.28
CA PHE A 24 -3.27 -2.50 -1.47
C PHE A 24 -3.88 -1.96 -2.77
N GLY A 25 -5.21 -2.02 -2.91
CA GLY A 25 -5.90 -1.51 -4.09
C GLY A 25 -5.66 -0.01 -4.28
N TYR A 26 -5.71 0.74 -3.18
CA TYR A 26 -5.48 2.19 -3.17
C TYR A 26 -4.06 2.57 -3.63
N ASP A 27 -3.01 2.00 -3.01
CA ASP A 27 -1.61 2.31 -3.33
C ASP A 27 -1.25 1.94 -4.79
N THR A 28 -1.88 0.89 -5.32
CA THR A 28 -1.64 0.46 -6.71
C THR A 28 -2.28 1.42 -7.71
N ALA A 29 -3.46 1.94 -7.43
CA ALA A 29 -4.24 2.74 -8.38
C ALA A 29 -3.92 4.25 -8.32
N ILE A 30 -3.64 4.80 -7.13
CA ILE A 30 -3.47 6.25 -6.92
C ILE A 30 -2.29 6.86 -7.71
N ILE A 31 -1.27 6.07 -8.03
CA ILE A 31 -0.13 6.56 -8.83
C ILE A 31 -0.55 6.95 -10.26
N SER A 32 -1.63 6.35 -10.77
CA SER A 32 -2.06 6.58 -12.15
C SER A 32 -2.56 8.02 -12.37
N GLY A 33 -3.28 8.61 -11.42
CA GLY A 33 -3.67 10.02 -11.47
C GLY A 33 -2.50 11.00 -11.31
N CYS A 34 -1.42 10.56 -10.67
CA CYS A 34 -0.21 11.38 -10.46
C CYS A 34 0.77 11.37 -11.64
N ASN A 35 0.61 10.48 -12.63
CA ASN A 35 1.58 10.27 -13.71
C ASN A 35 1.92 11.54 -14.49
N SER A 36 0.90 12.33 -14.87
CA SER A 36 1.09 13.59 -15.60
C SER A 36 1.83 14.64 -14.77
N PHE A 37 1.54 14.71 -13.47
CA PHE A 37 2.25 15.61 -12.55
C PHE A 37 3.70 15.18 -12.36
N LEU A 38 3.96 13.88 -12.20
CA LEU A 38 5.32 13.33 -12.10
C LEU A 38 6.14 13.60 -13.36
N GLN A 39 5.55 13.44 -14.55
CA GLN A 39 6.23 13.76 -15.82
C GLN A 39 6.58 15.24 -15.94
N ALA A 40 5.64 16.13 -15.64
CA ALA A 40 5.87 17.56 -15.72
C ALA A 40 6.92 18.04 -14.70
N HIS A 41 6.91 17.44 -13.50
CA HIS A 41 7.76 17.86 -12.38
C HIS A 41 9.20 17.36 -12.48
N PHE A 42 9.39 16.09 -12.79
CA PHE A 42 10.72 15.47 -12.90
C PHE A 42 11.25 15.42 -14.34
N ILE A 43 10.53 16.01 -15.31
CA ILE A 43 10.87 16.03 -16.74
C ILE A 43 11.18 14.59 -17.23
N LEU A 44 10.28 13.66 -16.90
CA LEU A 44 10.52 12.23 -17.10
C LEU A 44 10.26 11.81 -18.55
N ASN A 45 11.19 11.02 -19.10
CA ASN A 45 10.92 10.23 -20.31
C ASN A 45 10.02 9.03 -19.96
N SER A 46 9.30 8.46 -20.94
CA SER A 46 8.38 7.33 -20.78
C SER A 46 9.01 6.13 -20.06
N ALA A 47 10.29 5.85 -20.29
CA ALA A 47 11.02 4.78 -19.62
C ALA A 47 11.20 5.04 -18.11
N MET A 48 11.47 6.29 -17.72
CA MET A 48 11.66 6.66 -16.31
C MET A 48 10.33 6.69 -15.55
N LEU A 49 9.25 7.15 -16.19
CA LEU A 49 7.91 7.00 -15.60
C LEU A 49 7.55 5.53 -15.42
N GLY A 50 7.81 4.69 -16.44
CA GLY A 50 7.63 3.25 -16.34
C GLY A 50 8.41 2.63 -15.18
N TRP A 51 9.64 3.10 -14.94
CA TRP A 51 10.45 2.69 -13.81
C TRP A 51 9.81 3.04 -12.46
N VAL A 52 9.33 4.28 -12.28
CA VAL A 52 8.67 4.70 -11.02
C VAL A 52 7.42 3.84 -10.75
N VAL A 53 6.58 3.63 -11.77
CA VAL A 53 5.33 2.86 -11.62
C VAL A 53 5.64 1.38 -11.33
N SER A 54 6.59 0.78 -12.06
CA SER A 54 6.93 -0.64 -11.91
C SER A 54 7.79 -0.96 -10.69
N SER A 55 8.51 0.01 -10.12
CA SER A 55 9.32 -0.18 -8.91
C SER A 55 8.51 -0.68 -7.71
N ALA A 56 7.25 -0.24 -7.58
CA ALA A 56 6.35 -0.73 -6.55
C ALA A 56 6.02 -2.22 -6.73
N LEU A 57 5.79 -2.66 -7.97
CA LEU A 57 5.56 -4.08 -8.28
C LEU A 57 6.78 -4.94 -7.96
N LEU A 58 8.00 -4.43 -8.23
CA LEU A 58 9.23 -5.08 -7.79
C LEU A 58 9.27 -5.23 -6.27
N GLY A 59 8.91 -4.18 -5.53
CA GLY A 59 8.75 -4.24 -4.08
C GLY A 59 7.73 -5.30 -3.65
N THR A 60 6.58 -5.39 -4.32
CA THR A 60 5.54 -6.39 -4.05
C THR A 60 6.04 -7.81 -4.24
N ILE A 61 6.80 -8.09 -5.30
CA ILE A 61 7.40 -9.40 -5.54
C ILE A 61 8.32 -9.78 -4.36
N LEU A 62 9.20 -8.86 -3.95
CA LEU A 62 10.09 -9.09 -2.81
C LEU A 62 9.30 -9.30 -1.52
N GLY A 63 8.28 -8.48 -1.28
CA GLY A 63 7.35 -8.60 -0.14
C GLY A 63 6.68 -9.97 -0.07
N CYS A 64 6.19 -10.48 -1.19
CA CYS A 64 5.57 -11.81 -1.28
C CYS A 64 6.57 -12.92 -0.92
N ILE A 65 7.80 -12.86 -1.44
CA ILE A 65 8.84 -13.86 -1.18
C ILE A 65 9.21 -13.90 0.32
N ILE A 66 9.40 -12.74 0.95
CA ILE A 66 9.79 -12.67 2.35
C ILE A 66 8.62 -12.89 3.32
N SER A 67 7.38 -12.71 2.86
CA SER A 67 6.18 -12.77 3.71
C SER A 67 6.04 -14.09 4.47
N GLY A 68 6.38 -15.22 3.84
CA GLY A 68 6.34 -16.54 4.46
C GLY A 68 7.28 -16.63 5.66
N ALA A 69 8.56 -16.30 5.46
CA ALA A 69 9.57 -16.32 6.51
C ALA A 69 9.24 -15.35 7.67
N ILE A 70 8.72 -14.15 7.36
CA ILE A 70 8.29 -13.18 8.38
C ILE A 70 7.11 -13.75 9.19
N THR A 71 6.15 -14.37 8.51
CA THR A 71 4.93 -14.90 9.14
C THR A 71 5.22 -16.10 10.03
N ASP A 72 6.12 -16.98 9.61
CA ASP A 72 6.53 -18.15 10.39
C ASP A 72 7.32 -17.76 11.64
N ARG A 73 8.19 -16.74 11.53
CA ARG A 73 9.04 -16.30 12.64
C ARG A 73 8.35 -15.37 13.64
N PHE A 74 7.58 -14.40 13.16
CA PHE A 74 6.98 -13.34 14.00
C PHE A 74 5.47 -13.49 14.19
N GLY A 75 4.82 -14.36 13.44
CA GLY A 75 3.37 -14.52 13.44
C GLY A 75 2.63 -13.52 12.55
N ARG A 76 1.42 -13.90 12.13
CA ARG A 76 0.59 -13.21 11.13
C ARG A 76 0.25 -11.78 11.55
N LYS A 77 -0.17 -11.58 12.82
CA LYS A 77 -0.54 -10.27 13.36
C LYS A 77 0.63 -9.28 13.29
N ARG A 78 1.85 -9.70 13.65
CA ARG A 78 3.03 -8.83 13.62
C ARG A 78 3.48 -8.55 12.19
N ALA A 79 3.35 -9.52 11.29
CA ALA A 79 3.61 -9.32 9.87
C ALA A 79 2.68 -8.25 9.25
N LEU A 80 1.38 -8.26 9.59
CA LEU A 80 0.43 -7.23 9.16
C LEU A 80 0.74 -5.84 9.74
N ILE A 81 1.18 -5.77 11.01
CA ILE A 81 1.61 -4.49 11.61
C ILE A 81 2.87 -3.97 10.90
N LEU A 82 3.84 -4.84 10.62
CA LEU A 82 5.03 -4.47 9.85
C LEU A 82 4.67 -3.93 8.47
N ALA A 83 3.75 -4.60 7.77
CA ALA A 83 3.27 -4.15 6.48
C ALA A 83 2.60 -2.77 6.55
N ALA A 84 1.76 -2.53 7.56
CA ALA A 84 1.15 -1.22 7.79
C ALA A 84 2.19 -0.13 8.08
N LEU A 85 3.27 -0.45 8.82
CA LEU A 85 4.38 0.46 9.03
C LEU A 85 5.13 0.77 7.73
N LEU A 86 5.43 -0.25 6.91
CA LEU A 86 6.10 -0.06 5.62
C LEU A 86 5.26 0.81 4.68
N LEU A 87 3.94 0.58 4.62
CA LEU A 87 3.02 1.41 3.84
C LEU A 87 2.95 2.84 4.36
N SER A 88 2.95 3.04 5.68
CA SER A 88 2.96 4.38 6.28
C SER A 88 4.25 5.13 5.97
N VAL A 89 5.41 4.47 6.11
CA VAL A 89 6.72 5.03 5.76
C VAL A 89 6.80 5.35 4.27
N SER A 90 6.26 4.49 3.41
CA SER A 90 6.19 4.71 1.97
C SER A 90 5.31 5.90 1.60
N ALA A 91 4.13 6.02 2.20
CA ALA A 91 3.22 7.14 1.98
C ALA A 91 3.85 8.46 2.44
N MET A 92 4.47 8.48 3.62
CA MET A 92 5.23 9.64 4.11
C MET A 92 6.41 9.95 3.19
N GLY A 93 7.19 8.95 2.77
CA GLY A 93 8.33 9.14 1.87
C GLY A 93 7.93 9.66 0.49
N SER A 94 6.77 9.23 -0.02
CA SER A 94 6.23 9.69 -1.30
C SER A 94 5.70 11.13 -1.19
N MET A 95 5.08 11.48 -0.06
CA MET A 95 4.62 12.85 0.23
C MET A 95 5.80 13.82 0.48
N LEU A 96 6.84 13.39 1.19
CA LEU A 96 7.98 14.21 1.61
C LEU A 96 9.01 14.46 0.51
N THR A 97 8.77 13.99 -0.72
CA THR A 97 9.59 14.42 -1.85
C THR A 97 9.44 15.94 -2.03
N PRO A 98 10.54 16.69 -2.25
CA PRO A 98 10.85 17.91 -1.49
C PRO A 98 10.09 19.19 -1.88
N GLN A 99 9.01 19.09 -2.67
CA GLN A 99 8.47 20.26 -3.38
C GLN A 99 7.03 20.59 -3.02
N PHE A 100 6.33 19.72 -2.26
CA PHE A 100 5.02 20.06 -1.69
C PHE A 100 5.11 21.00 -0.47
N GLN A 101 6.32 21.44 -0.08
CA GLN A 101 6.57 22.37 1.02
C GLN A 101 7.18 23.70 0.53
N GLY A 102 6.54 24.33 -0.44
CA GLY A 102 6.37 25.79 -0.54
C GLY A 102 7.58 26.74 -0.56
N ASN A 103 8.83 26.29 -0.55
CA ASN A 103 9.97 27.22 -0.58
C ASN A 103 11.15 26.70 -1.42
N LEU A 104 11.35 27.35 -2.57
CA LEU A 104 12.50 27.15 -3.45
C LEU A 104 13.84 27.52 -2.76
N ASN A 105 13.80 28.27 -1.65
CA ASN A 105 14.98 28.86 -1.01
C ASN A 105 15.40 28.21 0.32
N THR A 106 14.64 27.24 0.83
CA THR A 106 15.02 26.46 2.03
C THR A 106 14.76 24.98 1.78
N PRO A 107 15.66 24.27 1.06
CA PRO A 107 15.54 22.83 0.92
C PRO A 107 15.55 22.22 2.31
N LEU A 108 14.55 21.40 2.61
CA LEU A 108 14.48 20.66 3.86
C LEU A 108 15.58 19.56 3.82
N TRP A 109 16.83 19.95 4.08
CA TRP A 109 18.07 19.24 4.50
C TRP A 109 18.46 17.86 3.90
N ILE A 110 17.57 17.11 3.24
CA ILE A 110 17.80 15.70 2.87
C ILE A 110 18.01 15.54 1.36
N THR A 111 17.49 16.45 0.52
CA THR A 111 17.57 16.32 -0.94
C THR A 111 17.56 17.70 -1.61
N SER A 112 18.76 18.23 -1.89
CA SER A 112 18.94 19.48 -2.64
C SER A 112 18.80 19.30 -4.16
N ASP A 113 18.88 18.06 -4.66
CA ASP A 113 18.99 17.78 -6.10
C ASP A 113 17.79 16.97 -6.61
N MET A 114 17.29 17.32 -7.80
CA MET A 114 16.14 16.66 -8.46
C MET A 114 16.33 15.14 -8.62
N ASP A 115 17.55 14.69 -8.90
CA ASP A 115 17.88 13.26 -9.05
C ASP A 115 17.76 12.49 -7.73
N THR A 116 18.11 13.13 -6.61
CA THR A 116 18.00 12.51 -5.28
C THR A 116 16.54 12.38 -4.85
N ALA A 117 15.69 13.35 -5.20
CA ALA A 117 14.25 13.30 -4.98
C ALA A 117 13.57 12.17 -5.79
N PHE A 118 13.97 12.00 -7.05
CA PHE A 118 13.48 10.90 -7.89
C PHE A 118 13.84 9.53 -7.31
N ASN A 119 15.10 9.34 -6.91
CA ASN A 119 15.54 8.08 -6.30
C ASN A 119 14.83 7.81 -4.97
N MET A 120 14.59 8.84 -4.16
CA MET A 120 13.84 8.71 -2.91
C MET A 120 12.39 8.28 -3.15
N LEU A 121 11.73 8.82 -4.19
CA LEU A 121 10.39 8.38 -4.61
C LEU A 121 10.38 6.90 -4.98
N VAL A 122 11.35 6.46 -5.80
CA VAL A 122 11.48 5.05 -6.21
C VAL A 122 11.69 4.15 -4.98
N ILE A 123 12.58 4.53 -4.07
CA ILE A 123 12.84 3.77 -2.83
C ILE A 123 11.59 3.71 -1.96
N ALA A 124 10.87 4.83 -1.80
CA ALA A 124 9.62 4.87 -1.05
C ALA A 124 8.59 3.93 -1.67
N ARG A 125 8.45 3.90 -3.00
CA ARG A 125 7.55 2.99 -3.73
C ARG A 125 7.94 1.53 -3.57
N VAL A 126 9.23 1.19 -3.60
CA VAL A 126 9.71 -0.18 -3.32
C VAL A 126 9.36 -0.60 -1.90
N ILE A 127 9.58 0.26 -0.89
CA ILE A 127 9.24 -0.01 0.51
C ILE A 127 7.72 -0.24 0.66
N GLY A 128 6.90 0.60 0.02
CA GLY A 128 5.45 0.46 0.00
C GLY A 128 5.02 -0.85 -0.64
N GLY A 129 5.61 -1.18 -1.79
CA GLY A 129 5.44 -2.45 -2.49
C GLY A 129 5.74 -3.65 -1.59
N ILE A 130 6.82 -3.63 -0.81
CA ILE A 130 7.13 -4.71 0.14
C ILE A 130 5.99 -4.86 1.17
N GLY A 131 5.50 -3.75 1.72
CA GLY A 131 4.35 -3.75 2.63
C GLY A 131 3.07 -4.30 1.99
N VAL A 132 2.79 -3.90 0.74
CA VAL A 132 1.70 -4.44 -0.07
C VAL A 132 1.84 -5.96 -0.25
N GLY A 133 3.01 -6.44 -0.66
CA GLY A 133 3.27 -7.86 -0.90
C GLY A 133 3.05 -8.70 0.35
N ILE A 134 3.59 -8.26 1.49
CA ILE A 134 3.35 -8.92 2.78
C ILE A 134 1.85 -8.96 3.10
N THR A 135 1.15 -7.84 2.95
CA THR A 135 -0.30 -7.78 3.24
C THR A 135 -1.08 -8.73 2.32
N SER A 136 -0.77 -8.76 1.03
CA SER A 136 -1.48 -9.58 0.04
C SER A 136 -1.45 -11.08 0.33
N VAL A 137 -0.37 -11.57 0.93
CA VAL A 137 -0.22 -12.99 1.30
C VAL A 137 -0.80 -13.23 2.69
N VAL A 138 -0.44 -12.40 3.67
CA VAL A 138 -0.74 -12.65 5.08
C VAL A 138 -2.19 -12.35 5.45
N ALA A 139 -2.81 -11.33 4.87
CA ALA A 139 -4.18 -10.93 5.20
C ALA A 139 -5.22 -12.04 4.92
N PRO A 140 -5.31 -12.63 3.70
CA PRO A 140 -6.28 -13.69 3.45
C PRO A 140 -6.00 -14.95 4.30
N ILE A 141 -4.73 -15.29 4.54
CA ILE A 141 -4.34 -16.42 5.40
C ILE A 141 -4.83 -16.17 6.83
N TYR A 142 -4.48 -15.01 7.39
CA TYR A 142 -4.83 -14.66 8.77
C TYR A 142 -6.34 -14.68 9.00
N ILE A 143 -7.11 -14.16 8.03
CA ILE A 143 -8.56 -14.21 8.14
C ILE A 143 -9.09 -15.65 8.01
N SER A 144 -8.53 -16.47 7.12
CA SER A 144 -8.95 -17.87 6.96
C SER A 144 -8.69 -18.74 8.20
N GLU A 145 -7.64 -18.42 8.97
CA GLU A 145 -7.28 -19.10 10.22
C GLU A 145 -8.27 -18.80 11.36
N LEU A 146 -8.86 -17.60 11.36
CA LEU A 146 -9.76 -17.13 12.41
C LEU A 146 -11.23 -17.43 12.15
N THR A 147 -11.54 -17.90 10.95
CA THR A 147 -12.91 -18.02 10.47
C THR A 147 -13.36 -19.48 10.40
N LEU A 148 -14.63 -19.70 10.73
CA LEU A 148 -15.24 -21.02 10.67
C LEU A 148 -15.19 -21.57 9.24
N PRO A 149 -14.98 -22.88 9.05
CA PRO A 149 -14.82 -23.50 7.73
C PRO A 149 -15.90 -23.11 6.72
N GLU A 150 -17.16 -23.02 7.17
CA GLU A 150 -18.33 -22.69 6.36
C GLU A 150 -18.34 -21.26 5.80
N SER A 151 -17.64 -20.31 6.46
CA SER A 151 -17.65 -18.88 6.12
C SER A 151 -16.35 -18.39 5.49
N ARG A 152 -15.34 -19.25 5.32
CA ARG A 152 -14.01 -18.86 4.79
C ARG A 152 -14.10 -18.16 3.44
N GLY A 153 -14.86 -18.73 2.50
CA GLY A 153 -15.00 -18.17 1.16
C GLY A 153 -15.64 -16.78 1.15
N LYS A 154 -16.63 -16.55 2.02
CA LYS A 154 -17.29 -15.25 2.16
C LYS A 154 -16.30 -14.17 2.58
N ILE A 155 -15.39 -14.50 3.49
CA ILE A 155 -14.50 -13.49 4.07
C ILE A 155 -13.28 -13.23 3.18
N VAL A 156 -12.79 -14.24 2.45
CA VAL A 156 -11.84 -14.01 1.34
C VAL A 156 -12.47 -13.13 0.26
N SER A 157 -13.76 -13.29 -0.03
CA SER A 157 -14.48 -12.41 -0.96
C SER A 157 -14.57 -10.96 -0.46
N ILE A 158 -14.74 -10.74 0.86
CA ILE A 158 -14.69 -9.39 1.47
C ILE A 158 -13.31 -8.76 1.30
N TYR A 159 -12.23 -9.55 1.41
CA TYR A 159 -10.87 -9.06 1.15
C TYR A 159 -10.72 -8.60 -0.31
N GLN A 160 -11.16 -9.40 -1.28
CA GLN A 160 -11.13 -9.03 -2.70
C GLN A 160 -12.00 -7.80 -3.00
N LEU A 161 -13.20 -7.74 -2.43
CA LEU A 161 -14.07 -6.57 -2.54
C LEU A 161 -13.37 -5.31 -2.00
N SER A 162 -12.68 -5.44 -0.87
CA SER A 162 -11.92 -4.32 -0.28
C SER A 162 -10.84 -3.80 -1.23
N ILE A 163 -10.11 -4.68 -1.92
CA ILE A 163 -9.13 -4.28 -2.96
C ILE A 163 -9.83 -3.48 -4.07
N THR A 164 -10.93 -3.99 -4.61
CA THR A 164 -11.64 -3.31 -5.70
C THR A 164 -12.22 -1.96 -5.26
N LEU A 165 -12.69 -1.85 -4.02
CA LEU A 165 -13.14 -0.59 -3.43
C LEU A 165 -11.97 0.40 -3.25
N GLY A 166 -10.79 -0.09 -2.88
CA GLY A 166 -9.57 0.73 -2.80
C GLY A 166 -9.17 1.31 -4.14
N ILE A 167 -9.22 0.50 -5.21
CA ILE A 167 -8.96 0.96 -6.58
C ILE A 167 -9.99 2.00 -7.02
N LEU A 168 -11.28 1.72 -6.79
CA LEU A 168 -12.37 2.64 -7.15
C LEU A 168 -12.21 3.99 -6.43
N LEU A 169 -11.88 3.97 -5.14
CA LEU A 169 -11.74 5.17 -4.34
C LEU A 169 -10.49 5.97 -4.75
N ALA A 170 -9.39 5.31 -5.09
CA ALA A 170 -8.22 5.98 -5.65
C ALA A 170 -8.56 6.74 -6.94
N PHE A 171 -9.26 6.11 -7.89
CA PHE A 171 -9.69 6.80 -9.11
C PHE A 171 -10.67 7.95 -8.85
N LEU A 172 -11.55 7.81 -7.86
CA LEU A 172 -12.45 8.90 -7.47
C LEU A 172 -11.67 10.09 -6.92
N ILE A 173 -10.68 9.84 -6.06
CA ILE A 173 -9.81 10.89 -5.50
C ILE A 173 -8.99 11.55 -6.61
N ASP A 174 -8.37 10.75 -7.50
CA ASP A 174 -7.63 11.26 -8.64
C ASP A 174 -8.51 12.17 -9.51
N TRP A 175 -9.75 11.77 -9.77
CA TRP A 175 -10.69 12.58 -10.53
C TRP A 175 -11.02 13.91 -9.83
N ILE A 176 -11.30 13.87 -8.52
CA ILE A 176 -11.59 15.08 -7.71
C ILE A 176 -10.38 16.02 -7.71
N VAL A 177 -9.16 15.51 -7.57
CA VAL A 177 -7.95 16.34 -7.53
C VAL A 177 -7.62 16.94 -8.90
N LEU A 178 -7.90 16.22 -9.99
CA LEU A 178 -7.62 16.68 -11.36
C LEU A 178 -8.64 17.69 -11.90
N HIS A 179 -9.90 17.66 -11.43
CA HIS A 179 -11.00 18.51 -11.94
C HIS A 179 -11.61 19.46 -10.90
N GLY A 180 -11.16 19.37 -9.64
CA GLY A 180 -11.62 20.22 -8.54
C GLY A 180 -10.82 21.49 -8.35
#